data_AF-A0A914Y560-F1
#
_entry.id   AF-A0A914Y560-F1
#
_cell.length_a   1.000
_cell.length_b   1.000
_cell.length_c   1.000
_cell.angle_alpha   90.00
_cell.angle_beta   90.00
_cell.angle_gamma   90.00
#
_symmetry.space_group_name_H-M   'P 1'
#
loop_
_entity.id
_entity.type
_entity.pdbx_description
1 polymer ?
#
loop_
_entity_poly.entity_id
_entity_poly.type
_entity_poly.pdbx_seq_one_letter_code
_entity_poly.pdbx_strand_id
1 'polypeptide(L)'
;MPSVLVHGDMHMGNIMLEIDKNENFTNKIAAIVDWQTLHEGSPMSDLARFLVFCGDGVVRRQAEAMAFSFYYECLTKEFENDDGSTIKVPYTIEQLKKAYNFAFLTQAFFLLADLDFFFGPISDQESNERIKNAYYDYGVLKALHAYQDIDYLLQGEMKEFFDKYGI
;
A
#
# COMPACT_ATOMS: atom_id res chain seq x y z
N MET A 1 -2.23 3.44 19.24
CA MET A 1 -2.09 2.04 18.80
C MET A 1 -0.62 1.71 18.95
N PRO A 2 -0.22 0.58 19.57
CA PRO A 2 1.18 0.17 19.53
C PRO A 2 1.71 0.19 18.09
N SER A 3 2.91 0.70 17.94
CA SER A 3 3.60 0.78 16.67
C SER A 3 4.33 -0.52 16.38
N VAL A 4 4.55 -0.78 15.10
CA VAL A 4 5.30 -1.93 14.60
C VAL A 4 6.49 -1.44 13.79
N LEU A 5 7.43 -2.34 13.50
CA LEU A 5 8.46 -2.07 12.51
C LEU A 5 7.83 -2.10 11.11
N VAL A 6 7.92 -0.98 10.41
CA VAL A 6 7.37 -0.76 9.07
C VAL A 6 8.52 -0.70 8.08
N HIS A 7 8.37 -1.30 6.91
CA HIS A 7 9.34 -1.18 5.82
C HIS A 7 9.46 0.29 5.34
N GLY A 8 8.32 0.97 5.22
CA GLY A 8 8.23 2.39 4.90
C GLY A 8 8.24 2.68 3.40
N ASP A 9 8.88 1.81 2.62
CA ASP A 9 8.90 1.87 1.15
C ASP A 9 8.40 0.58 0.46
N MET A 10 7.31 0.00 0.94
CA MET A 10 6.75 -1.22 0.36
C MET A 10 6.07 -0.99 -1.01
N HIS A 11 6.70 -1.44 -2.09
CA HIS A 11 6.15 -1.51 -3.44
C HIS A 11 6.80 -2.64 -4.25
N MET A 12 6.26 -2.98 -5.43
CA MET A 12 6.72 -4.11 -6.25
C MET A 12 8.22 -4.07 -6.63
N GLY A 13 8.84 -2.89 -6.68
CA GLY A 13 10.28 -2.77 -6.97
C GLY A 13 11.16 -3.32 -5.85
N ASN A 14 10.63 -3.39 -4.64
CA ASN A 14 11.33 -3.84 -3.42
C ASN A 14 10.96 -5.29 -3.04
N ILE A 15 10.25 -6.01 -3.91
CA ILE A 15 9.86 -7.41 -3.72
C ILE A 15 10.46 -8.27 -4.82
N MET A 16 11.29 -9.23 -4.44
CA MET A 16 11.85 -10.23 -5.34
C MET A 16 11.00 -11.49 -5.32
N LEU A 17 10.63 -12.01 -6.49
CA LEU A 17 9.91 -13.28 -6.62
C LEU A 17 10.87 -14.42 -6.94
N GLU A 18 10.59 -15.62 -6.42
CA GLU A 18 11.33 -16.83 -6.81
C GLU A 18 11.08 -17.14 -8.30
N ILE A 19 12.11 -17.63 -8.97
CA ILE A 19 12.07 -18.09 -10.35
C ILE A 19 12.13 -19.62 -10.36
N ASP A 20 11.22 -20.26 -11.10
CA ASP A 20 11.22 -21.72 -11.22
C ASP A 20 12.30 -22.24 -12.17
N LYS A 21 12.45 -23.57 -12.24
CA LYS A 21 13.42 -24.23 -13.13
C LYS A 21 13.24 -23.95 -14.62
N ASN A 22 12.10 -23.37 -15.02
CA ASN A 22 11.76 -23.01 -16.39
C ASN A 22 11.86 -21.48 -16.61
N GLU A 23 12.52 -20.76 -15.71
CA GLU A 23 12.72 -19.30 -15.77
C GLU A 23 11.42 -18.47 -15.67
N ASN A 24 10.35 -19.03 -15.09
CA ASN A 24 9.12 -18.28 -14.84
C ASN A 24 9.06 -17.74 -13.41
N PHE A 25 8.51 -16.54 -13.25
CA PHE A 25 8.16 -16.01 -11.93
C PHE A 25 7.12 -16.91 -11.25
N THR A 26 7.36 -17.20 -9.98
CA THR A 26 6.40 -17.89 -9.12
C THR A 26 5.65 -16.89 -8.24
N ASN A 27 4.64 -17.39 -7.50
CA ASN A 27 3.92 -16.59 -6.51
C ASN A 27 4.61 -16.56 -5.13
N LYS A 28 5.88 -16.96 -5.05
CA LYS A 28 6.64 -16.97 -3.80
C LYS A 28 7.59 -15.78 -3.75
N ILE A 29 7.58 -15.10 -2.61
CA ILE A 29 8.53 -14.02 -2.33
C ILE A 29 9.88 -14.65 -1.95
N ALA A 30 10.91 -14.34 -2.72
CA ALA A 30 12.29 -14.71 -2.41
C ALA A 30 12.92 -13.76 -1.39
N ALA A 31 12.65 -12.45 -1.51
CA ALA A 31 13.16 -11.43 -0.61
C ALA A 31 12.33 -10.16 -0.64
N ILE A 32 12.30 -9.45 0.48
CA ILE A 32 11.92 -8.03 0.57
C ILE A 32 13.21 -7.25 0.84
N VAL A 33 13.49 -6.26 0.00
CA VAL A 33 14.76 -5.51 0.01
C VAL A 33 14.50 -4.02 0.14
N ASP A 34 15.58 -3.24 0.25
CA ASP A 34 15.54 -1.78 0.38
C ASP A 34 14.84 -1.25 1.65
N TRP A 35 15.35 -1.70 2.79
CA TRP A 35 14.86 -1.31 4.12
C TRP A 35 15.33 0.09 4.57
N GLN A 36 15.85 0.94 3.69
CA GLN A 36 16.47 2.22 4.09
C GLN A 36 15.48 3.22 4.73
N THR A 37 14.18 3.03 4.51
CA THR A 37 13.09 3.82 5.11
C THR A 37 12.44 3.17 6.32
N LEU A 38 13.04 2.09 6.86
CA LEU A 38 12.47 1.37 7.99
C LEU A 38 12.27 2.30 9.19
N HIS A 39 11.11 2.23 9.82
CA HIS A 39 10.78 3.04 10.98
C HIS A 39 9.70 2.40 11.83
N GLU A 40 9.51 2.92 13.03
CA GLU A 40 8.41 2.57 13.89
C GLU A 40 7.13 3.30 13.44
N GLY A 41 6.05 2.58 13.15
CA GLY A 41 4.86 3.16 12.56
C GLY A 41 3.59 2.31 12.67
N SER A 42 2.58 2.68 11.88
CA SER A 42 1.30 1.96 11.83
C SER A 42 1.46 0.61 11.13
N PRO A 43 0.85 -0.48 11.63
CA PRO A 43 0.82 -1.76 10.91
C PRO A 43 0.12 -1.67 9.55
N MET A 44 -0.71 -0.66 9.33
CA MET A 44 -1.41 -0.48 8.06
C MET A 44 -0.61 0.31 7.02
N SER A 45 0.55 0.88 7.39
CA SER A 45 1.33 1.75 6.50
C SER A 45 1.82 1.03 5.25
N ASP A 46 2.44 -0.15 5.40
CA ASP A 46 2.97 -0.90 4.25
C ASP A 46 1.87 -1.48 3.37
N LEU A 47 0.76 -1.93 3.96
CA LEU A 47 -0.40 -2.40 3.17
C LEU A 47 -0.99 -1.28 2.32
N ALA A 48 -1.22 -0.10 2.93
CA ALA A 48 -1.72 1.06 2.21
C ALA A 48 -0.76 1.50 1.10
N ARG A 49 0.56 1.52 1.40
CA ARG A 49 1.58 1.88 0.41
C ARG A 49 1.57 0.92 -0.77
N PHE A 50 1.56 -0.38 -0.49
CA PHE A 50 1.53 -1.40 -1.52
C PHE A 50 0.29 -1.28 -2.43
N LEU A 51 -0.90 -1.12 -1.85
CA LEU A 51 -2.12 -0.98 -2.63
C LEU A 51 -2.13 0.29 -3.49
N VAL A 52 -1.67 1.42 -2.94
CA VAL A 52 -1.60 2.71 -3.65
C VAL A 52 -0.59 2.68 -4.80
N PHE A 53 0.63 2.20 -4.55
CA PHE A 53 1.70 2.25 -5.56
C PHE A 53 1.60 1.12 -6.60
N CYS A 54 1.16 -0.06 -6.21
CA CYS A 54 1.16 -1.23 -7.09
C CYS A 54 -0.17 -1.41 -7.82
N GLY A 55 -1.31 -1.10 -7.18
CA GLY A 55 -2.63 -1.18 -7.80
C GLY A 55 -2.97 0.07 -8.61
N ASP A 56 -3.56 -0.11 -9.80
CA ASP A 56 -4.36 0.97 -10.38
C ASP A 56 -5.68 1.15 -9.59
N GLY A 57 -6.40 2.24 -9.84
CA GLY A 57 -7.62 2.57 -9.12
C GLY A 57 -8.71 1.50 -9.19
N VAL A 58 -8.84 0.77 -10.30
CA VAL A 58 -9.85 -0.29 -10.46
C VAL A 58 -9.45 -1.51 -9.64
N VAL A 59 -8.21 -1.97 -9.81
CA VAL A 59 -7.68 -3.15 -9.10
C VAL A 59 -7.67 -2.89 -7.59
N ARG A 60 -7.22 -1.70 -7.16
CA ARG A 60 -7.16 -1.32 -5.76
C ARG A 60 -8.54 -1.40 -5.09
N ARG A 61 -9.56 -0.75 -5.66
CA ARG A 61 -10.93 -0.76 -5.11
C ARG A 61 -11.55 -2.16 -5.07
N GLN A 62 -11.17 -3.05 -5.98
CA GLN A 62 -11.63 -4.45 -5.98
C GLN A 62 -10.90 -5.32 -4.94
N ALA A 63 -9.60 -5.10 -4.77
CA ALA A 63 -8.75 -5.93 -3.92
C ALA A 63 -8.69 -5.46 -2.47
N GLU A 64 -8.92 -4.17 -2.19
CA GLU A 64 -8.69 -3.52 -0.90
C GLU A 64 -9.36 -4.25 0.27
N ALA A 65 -10.67 -4.54 0.18
CA ALA A 65 -11.39 -5.22 1.25
C ALA A 65 -10.85 -6.64 1.53
N MET A 66 -10.46 -7.35 0.47
CA MET A 66 -9.88 -8.69 0.57
C MET A 66 -8.47 -8.63 1.15
N ALA A 67 -7.62 -7.73 0.67
CA ALA A 67 -6.26 -7.53 1.13
C ALA A 67 -6.22 -7.08 2.61
N PHE A 68 -7.09 -6.16 3.01
CA PHE A 68 -7.24 -5.75 4.41
C PHE A 68 -7.64 -6.92 5.30
N SER A 69 -8.63 -7.71 4.88
CA SER A 69 -9.13 -8.84 5.68
C SER A 69 -8.06 -9.91 5.82
N PHE A 70 -7.36 -10.25 4.73
CA PHE A 70 -6.25 -11.20 4.75
C PHE A 70 -5.10 -10.72 5.63
N TYR A 71 -4.70 -9.45 5.50
CA TYR A 71 -3.67 -8.86 6.36
C TYR A 71 -4.06 -8.89 7.83
N TYR A 72 -5.30 -8.54 8.16
CA TYR A 72 -5.82 -8.58 9.53
C TYR A 72 -5.80 -10.00 10.13
N GLU A 73 -6.20 -11.01 9.34
CA GLU A 73 -6.15 -12.41 9.75
C GLU A 73 -4.71 -12.87 9.99
N CYS A 74 -3.79 -12.56 9.08
CA CYS A 74 -2.37 -12.87 9.25
C CYS A 74 -1.80 -12.18 10.49
N LEU A 75 -1.99 -10.86 10.63
CA LEU A 75 -1.51 -10.10 11.77
C LEU A 75 -2.04 -10.65 13.09
N THR A 76 -3.31 -11.04 13.15
CA THR A 76 -3.94 -11.63 14.34
C THR A 76 -3.32 -12.99 14.69
N LYS A 77 -3.05 -13.84 13.69
CA LYS A 77 -2.41 -15.15 13.87
C LYS A 77 -1.00 -15.05 14.42
N GLU A 78 -0.24 -14.00 14.07
CA GLU A 78 1.10 -13.78 14.64
C GLU A 78 1.09 -13.52 16.17
N PHE A 79 -0.08 -13.23 16.76
CA PHE A 79 -0.24 -13.13 18.21
C PHE A 79 -0.69 -14.44 18.87
N GLU A 80 -0.87 -15.52 18.11
CA GLU A 80 -1.10 -16.86 18.63
C GLU A 80 0.24 -17.52 18.96
N ASN A 81 0.38 -18.07 20.17
CA ASN A 81 1.54 -18.85 20.57
C ASN A 81 1.46 -20.28 20.00
N ASP A 82 2.61 -20.96 19.92
CA ASP A 82 2.73 -22.35 19.45
C ASP A 82 1.86 -23.35 20.25
N ASP A 83 1.53 -23.04 21.51
CA ASP A 83 0.67 -23.85 22.38
C ASP A 83 -0.84 -23.58 22.19
N GLY A 84 -1.20 -22.70 21.25
CA GLY A 84 -2.57 -22.28 20.98
C GLY A 84 -3.11 -21.22 21.94
N SER A 85 -2.29 -20.71 22.86
CA SER A 85 -2.67 -19.56 23.69
C SER A 85 -2.51 -18.26 22.91
N THR A 86 -3.47 -17.34 23.03
CA THR A 86 -3.42 -16.07 22.29
C THR A 86 -2.87 -14.96 23.18
N ILE A 87 -1.81 -14.28 22.74
CA ILE A 87 -1.46 -12.96 23.28
C ILE A 87 -2.57 -12.00 22.84
N LYS A 88 -3.08 -11.19 23.76
CA LYS A 88 -4.15 -10.23 23.45
C LYS A 88 -3.70 -9.31 22.30
N VAL A 89 -4.36 -9.44 21.15
CA VAL A 89 -4.18 -8.52 20.02
C VAL A 89 -4.45 -7.10 20.53
N PRO A 90 -3.48 -6.18 20.40
CA PRO A 90 -3.60 -4.88 21.05
C PRO A 90 -4.44 -3.86 20.24
N TYR A 91 -5.14 -4.33 19.20
CA TYR A 91 -5.88 -3.51 18.25
C TYR A 91 -7.27 -4.11 17.99
N THR A 92 -8.29 -3.27 17.82
CA THR A 92 -9.58 -3.71 17.26
C THR A 92 -9.57 -3.56 15.74
N ILE A 93 -10.46 -4.28 15.05
CA ILE A 93 -10.62 -4.15 13.60
C ILE A 93 -10.98 -2.72 13.19
N GLU A 94 -11.79 -2.01 13.98
CA GLU A 94 -12.17 -0.62 13.73
C GLU A 94 -10.98 0.33 13.89
N GLN A 95 -10.09 0.06 14.86
CA GLN A 95 -8.86 0.83 15.01
C GLN A 95 -7.94 0.65 13.81
N LEU A 96 -7.79 -0.57 13.32
CA LEU A 96 -6.99 -0.87 12.13
C LEU A 96 -7.60 -0.28 10.86
N LYS A 97 -8.93 -0.33 10.69
CA LYS A 97 -9.62 0.36 9.58
C LYS A 97 -9.35 1.86 9.58
N LYS A 98 -9.48 2.51 10.73
CA LYS A 98 -9.13 3.94 10.87
C LYS A 98 -7.67 4.20 10.53
N ALA A 99 -6.75 3.40 11.06
CA ALA A 99 -5.33 3.54 10.77
C ALA A 99 -5.00 3.32 9.29
N TYR A 100 -5.70 2.40 8.63
CA TYR A 100 -5.58 2.19 7.19
C TYR A 100 -6.06 3.40 6.40
N ASN A 101 -7.21 4.00 6.72
CA ASN A 101 -7.68 5.19 6.02
C ASN A 101 -6.69 6.37 6.13
N PHE A 102 -6.14 6.61 7.32
CA PHE A 102 -5.08 7.63 7.49
C PHE A 102 -3.80 7.28 6.71
N ALA A 103 -3.37 6.02 6.75
CA ALA A 103 -2.23 5.55 5.98
C ALA A 103 -2.47 5.76 4.49
N PHE A 104 -3.64 5.37 3.98
CA PHE A 104 -4.04 5.56 2.58
C PHE A 104 -3.93 7.02 2.16
N LEU A 105 -4.51 7.95 2.92
CA LEU A 105 -4.42 9.38 2.60
C LEU A 105 -2.96 9.84 2.43
N THR A 106 -2.11 9.38 3.36
CA THR A 106 -0.68 9.74 3.37
C THR A 106 0.05 9.13 2.17
N GLN A 107 -0.20 7.85 1.86
CA GLN A 107 0.45 7.16 0.76
C GLN A 107 -0.03 7.65 -0.61
N ALA A 108 -1.31 7.99 -0.73
CA ALA A 108 -1.88 8.59 -1.94
C ALA A 108 -1.30 9.99 -2.19
N PHE A 109 -1.06 10.77 -1.13
CA PHE A 109 -0.32 12.02 -1.23
C PHE A 109 1.13 11.79 -1.71
N PHE A 110 1.84 10.80 -1.18
CA PHE A 110 3.19 10.46 -1.66
C PHE A 110 3.19 10.04 -3.13
N LEU A 111 2.23 9.23 -3.57
CA LEU A 111 2.11 8.87 -4.99
C LEU A 111 1.95 10.10 -5.89
N LEU A 112 1.15 11.09 -5.46
CA LEU A 112 0.97 12.34 -6.20
C LEU A 112 2.28 13.14 -6.27
N ALA A 113 3.06 13.15 -5.19
CA ALA A 113 4.33 13.88 -5.11
C ALA A 113 5.49 13.17 -5.86
N ASP A 114 5.50 11.84 -5.85
CA ASP A 114 6.60 11.01 -6.36
C ASP A 114 6.34 10.47 -7.78
N LEU A 115 5.33 10.99 -8.49
CA LEU A 115 4.92 10.47 -9.81
C LEU A 115 6.09 10.47 -10.80
N ASP A 116 6.82 11.57 -10.90
CA ASP A 116 7.97 11.68 -11.80
C ASP A 116 9.09 10.72 -11.42
N PHE A 117 9.29 10.48 -10.11
CA PHE A 117 10.33 9.56 -9.63
C PHE A 117 10.04 8.11 -10.03
N PHE A 118 8.80 7.65 -9.87
CA PHE A 118 8.43 6.27 -10.17
C PHE A 118 8.17 5.99 -11.65
N PHE A 119 7.62 6.96 -12.38
CA PHE A 119 7.16 6.75 -13.76
C PHE A 119 8.00 7.48 -14.82
N GLY A 120 8.74 8.53 -14.45
CA GLY A 120 9.63 9.27 -15.34
C GLY A 120 10.76 8.40 -15.92
N PRO A 121 11.55 7.68 -15.10
CA PRO A 121 12.63 6.84 -15.60
C PRO A 121 12.18 5.73 -16.55
N ILE A 122 11.01 5.12 -16.29
CA ILE A 122 10.43 4.07 -17.16
C ILE A 122 10.07 4.67 -18.52
N SER A 123 9.43 5.85 -18.50
CA SER A 123 9.07 6.62 -19.69
C SER A 123 10.31 7.03 -20.50
N ASP A 124 11.41 7.45 -19.84
CA ASP A 124 12.61 7.94 -20.53
C ASP A 124 13.48 6.85 -21.16
N GLN A 125 13.40 5.61 -20.66
CA GLN A 125 14.07 4.46 -21.28
C GLN A 125 13.39 4.00 -22.57
N GLU A 126 12.14 4.41 -22.81
CA GLU A 126 11.37 4.01 -23.97
C GLU A 126 11.60 4.96 -25.15
N SER A 127 12.17 4.41 -26.23
CA SER A 127 12.46 5.16 -27.46
C SER A 127 11.21 5.43 -28.30
N ASN A 128 10.17 4.62 -28.15
CA ASN A 128 8.92 4.79 -28.88
C ASN A 128 8.01 5.81 -28.17
N GLU A 129 7.84 7.00 -28.76
CA GLU A 129 7.03 8.08 -28.18
C GLU A 129 5.61 7.66 -27.78
N ARG A 130 4.98 6.75 -28.54
CA ARG A 130 3.63 6.27 -28.21
C ARG A 130 3.62 5.45 -26.93
N ILE A 131 4.61 4.57 -26.76
CA ILE A 131 4.72 3.71 -25.58
C ILE A 131 5.15 4.58 -24.38
N LYS A 132 6.10 5.49 -24.59
CA LYS A 132 6.51 6.50 -23.61
C LYS A 132 5.31 7.27 -23.03
N ASN A 133 4.50 7.87 -23.90
CA ASN A 133 3.31 8.62 -23.47
C ASN A 133 2.30 7.72 -22.75
N ALA A 134 2.10 6.49 -23.20
CA ALA A 134 1.20 5.55 -22.55
C ALA A 134 1.64 5.20 -21.11
N TYR A 135 2.95 5.04 -20.86
CA TYR A 135 3.47 4.80 -19.51
C TYR A 135 3.26 5.99 -18.58
N TYR A 136 3.52 7.19 -19.08
CA TYR A 136 3.31 8.42 -18.32
C TYR A 136 1.81 8.63 -18.02
N ASP A 137 0.95 8.48 -19.02
CA ASP A 137 -0.51 8.55 -18.88
C ASP A 137 -1.03 7.52 -17.86
N TYR A 138 -0.46 6.31 -17.84
CA TYR A 138 -0.79 5.30 -16.85
C TYR A 138 -0.46 5.75 -15.42
N GLY A 139 0.72 6.34 -15.21
CA GLY A 139 1.10 6.91 -13.91
C GLY A 139 0.15 8.03 -13.47
N VAL A 140 -0.18 8.95 -14.39
CA VAL A 140 -1.13 10.06 -14.15
C VAL A 140 -2.52 9.54 -13.84
N LEU A 141 -3.02 8.53 -14.55
CA LEU A 141 -4.32 7.91 -14.27
C LEU A 141 -4.35 7.25 -12.89
N LYS A 142 -3.26 6.58 -12.50
CA LYS A 142 -3.15 5.99 -11.16
C LYS A 142 -3.24 7.06 -10.06
N ALA A 143 -2.50 8.15 -10.22
CA ALA A 143 -2.52 9.30 -9.32
C ALA A 143 -3.89 9.98 -9.27
N LEU A 144 -4.54 10.18 -10.42
CA LEU A 144 -5.90 10.73 -10.49
C LEU A 144 -6.90 9.87 -9.73
N HIS A 145 -6.85 8.54 -9.91
CA HIS A 145 -7.72 7.64 -9.16
C HIS A 145 -7.44 7.67 -7.65
N ALA A 146 -6.16 7.76 -7.24
CA ALA A 146 -5.81 7.91 -5.82
C ALA A 146 -6.35 9.22 -5.24
N TYR A 147 -6.31 10.33 -5.99
CA TYR A 147 -6.93 11.59 -5.61
C TYR A 147 -8.45 11.48 -5.45
N GLN A 148 -9.13 10.78 -6.36
CA GLN A 148 -10.57 10.52 -6.24
C GLN A 148 -10.91 9.67 -5.01
N ASP A 149 -10.07 8.69 -4.69
CA ASP A 149 -10.24 7.86 -3.49
C ASP A 149 -10.05 8.68 -2.21
N ILE A 150 -9.09 9.61 -2.20
CA ILE A 150 -8.92 10.59 -1.12
C ILE A 150 -10.21 11.40 -0.94
N ASP A 151 -10.74 11.99 -2.01
CA ASP A 151 -11.95 12.82 -1.95
C ASP A 151 -13.15 12.02 -1.40
N TYR A 152 -13.32 10.78 -1.86
CA TYR A 152 -14.36 9.87 -1.35
C TYR A 152 -14.19 9.58 0.15
N LEU A 153 -12.97 9.30 0.61
CA LEU A 153 -12.69 9.03 2.03
C LEU A 153 -12.94 10.27 2.90
N LEU A 154 -12.54 11.46 2.44
CA LEU A 154 -12.70 12.72 3.15
C LEU A 154 -14.18 13.13 3.26
N GLN A 155 -14.97 12.90 2.21
CA GLN A 155 -16.41 13.18 2.22
C GLN A 155 -17.22 12.10 2.97
N GLY A 156 -16.66 10.90 3.13
CA GLY A 156 -17.30 9.76 3.77
C GLY A 156 -16.76 9.48 5.17
N GLU A 157 -16.02 8.37 5.30
CA GLU A 157 -15.63 7.78 6.60
C GLU A 157 -14.77 8.69 7.48
N MET A 158 -14.07 9.66 6.89
CA MET A 158 -13.20 10.57 7.62
C MET A 158 -13.82 11.95 7.86
N LYS A 159 -15.00 12.25 7.29
CA LYS A 159 -15.62 13.56 7.35
C LYS A 159 -15.83 14.04 8.79
N GLU A 160 -16.46 13.22 9.62
CA GLU A 160 -16.72 13.56 11.02
C GLU A 160 -15.44 13.82 11.82
N PHE A 161 -14.35 13.12 11.49
CA PHE A 161 -13.06 13.35 12.13
C PHE A 161 -12.52 14.73 11.78
N PHE A 162 -12.45 15.07 10.49
CA PHE A 162 -11.92 16.37 10.04
C PHE A 162 -12.80 17.55 10.48
N ASP A 163 -14.13 17.41 10.37
CA ASP A 163 -15.10 18.40 10.84
C ASP A 163 -14.91 18.71 12.34
N LYS A 164 -14.62 17.68 13.15
CA LYS A 164 -14.41 17.84 14.60
C LYS A 164 -13.17 18.67 14.93
N TYR A 165 -12.13 18.62 14.11
CA TYR A 165 -10.86 19.30 14.35
C TYR A 165 -10.68 20.59 13.52
N GLY A 166 -11.65 20.95 12.67
CA GLY A 166 -11.64 22.21 11.91
C GLY A 166 -10.55 22.27 10.84
N ILE A 167 -10.24 21.11 10.24
CA ILE A 167 -9.29 20.95 9.13
C ILE A 167 -10.08 20.69 7.86
#